data_AF-A0A0J7L932-F1
#
_entry.id   AF-A0A0J7L932-F1
#
_cell.length_a   1.000
_cell.length_b   1.000
_cell.length_c   1.000
_cell.angle_alpha   90.00
_cell.angle_beta   90.00
_cell.angle_gamma   90.00
#
_symmetry.space_group_name_H-M   'P 1'
#
loop_
_entity.id
_entity.type
_entity.pdbx_description
1 polymer ?
#
loop_
_entity_poly.entity_id
_entity_poly.type
_entity_poly.pdbx_seq_one_letter_code
_entity_poly.pdbx_strand_id
1 'polypeptide(L)'
;MTISVAETVALDIERKAIKHCARRNRLHSWLTWIYCGMFLMSFASFYAFWYTDTFSDYVLAQMKLRNGSRAFDWWQHPPIKIEYRIHLFNYTNVKEFEAGAARKLRVQELGPYVYRETKNRVNVVMHENDTVTFQEERSYEWIGGRPENDIVVMPNMPLLFATAFVRDLSFTVRFVTNTVLSTLQERAFISETVGGFLWGYDTRLFHIAKPLIMLERDIPFDKFGLLVTVRIISQKDFQYEQLSFFHKCV
;
A
#
# COMPACT_ATOMS: atom_id res chain seq x y z
N MET A 1 87.84 -42.23 -13.20
CA MET A 1 87.88 -41.07 -12.29
C MET A 1 86.87 -41.30 -11.19
N THR A 2 87.33 -41.82 -10.06
CA THR A 2 86.51 -42.04 -8.87
C THR A 2 86.41 -40.72 -8.12
N ILE A 3 85.25 -40.08 -8.19
CA ILE A 3 84.97 -38.91 -7.35
C ILE A 3 85.08 -39.39 -5.90
N SER A 4 85.84 -38.69 -5.08
CA SER A 4 86.02 -39.04 -3.67
C SER A 4 84.64 -39.02 -2.98
N VAL A 5 84.35 -40.04 -2.16
CA VAL A 5 83.10 -40.10 -1.37
C VAL A 5 82.89 -38.78 -0.60
N ALA A 6 83.97 -38.15 -0.12
CA ALA A 6 83.92 -36.86 0.57
C ALA A 6 83.41 -35.70 -0.32
N GLU A 7 83.79 -35.65 -1.60
CA GLU A 7 83.35 -34.59 -2.53
C GLU A 7 81.87 -34.75 -2.88
N THR A 8 81.38 -35.99 -3.02
CA THR A 8 79.95 -36.25 -3.26
C THR A 8 79.09 -35.88 -2.05
N VAL A 9 79.60 -36.07 -0.83
CA VAL A 9 78.92 -35.70 0.42
C VAL A 9 78.92 -34.19 0.60
N ALA A 10 80.04 -33.50 0.31
CA ALA A 10 80.11 -32.04 0.38
C ALA A 10 79.12 -31.37 -0.59
N LEU A 11 79.05 -31.85 -1.83
CA LEU A 11 78.09 -31.36 -2.82
C LEU A 11 76.62 -31.62 -2.42
N ASP A 12 76.33 -32.73 -1.75
CA ASP A 12 74.97 -33.01 -1.23
C ASP A 12 74.61 -32.10 -0.04
N ILE A 13 75.58 -31.77 0.83
CA ILE A 13 75.39 -30.84 1.94
C ILE A 13 75.09 -29.43 1.42
N GLU A 14 75.85 -28.93 0.44
CA GLU A 14 75.58 -27.61 -0.16
C GLU A 14 74.24 -27.57 -0.90
N ARG A 15 73.90 -28.63 -1.65
CA ARG A 15 72.60 -28.74 -2.31
C ARG A 15 71.44 -28.75 -1.31
N LYS A 16 71.60 -29.41 -0.16
CA LYS A 16 70.62 -29.37 0.94
C LYS A 16 70.54 -27.97 1.56
N ALA A 17 71.66 -27.30 1.77
CA ALA A 17 71.70 -25.93 2.32
C ALA A 17 71.01 -24.91 1.39
N ILE A 18 71.26 -24.96 0.08
CA ILE A 18 70.62 -24.10 -0.93
C ILE A 18 69.10 -24.39 -1.00
N LYS A 19 68.69 -25.66 -1.00
CA LYS A 19 67.26 -26.03 -0.95
C LYS A 19 66.59 -25.55 0.34
N HIS A 20 67.25 -25.65 1.48
CA HIS A 20 66.74 -25.13 2.75
C HIS A 20 66.63 -23.59 2.74
N CYS A 21 67.61 -22.88 2.18
CA CYS A 21 67.59 -21.42 2.07
C CYS A 21 66.50 -20.93 1.09
N ALA A 22 66.38 -21.56 -0.08
CA ALA A 22 65.32 -21.28 -1.05
C ALA A 22 63.92 -21.59 -0.50
N ARG A 23 63.77 -22.69 0.25
CA ARG A 23 62.50 -23.03 0.94
C ARG A 23 62.17 -22.03 2.04
N ARG A 24 63.16 -21.59 2.83
CA ARG A 24 62.99 -20.57 3.89
C ARG A 24 62.62 -19.20 3.30
N ASN A 25 63.24 -18.78 2.19
CA ASN A 25 62.92 -17.53 1.49
C ASN A 25 61.52 -17.58 0.85
N ARG A 26 61.14 -18.72 0.24
CA ARG A 26 59.78 -18.93 -0.30
C ARG A 26 58.72 -18.95 0.79
N LEU A 27 59.01 -19.55 1.95
CA LEU A 27 58.12 -19.56 3.10
C LEU A 27 57.95 -18.15 3.69
N HIS A 28 59.05 -17.39 3.81
CA HIS A 28 59.02 -16.01 4.29
C HIS A 28 58.25 -15.09 3.33
N SER A 29 58.46 -15.22 2.02
CA SER A 29 57.70 -14.48 1.01
C SER A 29 56.21 -14.81 1.08
N TRP A 30 55.84 -16.09 1.24
CA TRP A 30 54.44 -16.51 1.40
C TRP A 30 53.81 -15.94 2.67
N LEU A 31 54.53 -15.94 3.79
CA LEU A 31 54.09 -15.30 5.03
C LEU A 31 53.89 -13.79 4.84
N THR A 32 54.78 -13.09 4.15
CA THR A 32 54.62 -11.66 3.84
C THR A 32 53.34 -11.39 3.03
N TRP A 33 53.05 -12.20 2.01
CA TRP A 33 51.80 -12.08 1.23
C TRP A 33 50.55 -12.32 2.07
N ILE A 34 50.58 -13.27 3.00
CA ILE A 34 49.48 -13.52 3.93
C ILE A 34 49.25 -12.32 4.83
N TYR A 35 50.31 -11.76 5.44
CA TYR A 35 50.19 -10.59 6.30
C TYR A 35 49.69 -9.36 5.53
N CYS A 36 50.17 -9.14 4.30
CA CYS A 36 49.64 -8.08 3.43
C CYS A 36 48.17 -8.30 3.09
N GLY A 37 47.75 -9.53 2.78
CA GLY A 37 46.35 -9.85 2.51
C GLY A 37 45.44 -9.64 3.72
N MET A 38 45.88 -10.06 4.91
CA MET A 38 45.16 -9.82 6.17
C MET A 38 45.02 -8.33 6.47
N PHE A 39 46.08 -7.55 6.23
CA PHE A 39 46.05 -6.09 6.41
C PHE A 39 45.04 -5.42 5.48
N LEU A 40 45.04 -5.80 4.19
CA LEU A 40 44.09 -5.26 3.21
C LEU A 40 42.63 -5.61 3.55
N MET A 41 42.36 -6.85 3.98
CA MET A 41 41.01 -7.26 4.40
C MET A 41 40.54 -6.53 5.66
N SER A 42 41.44 -6.27 6.61
CA SER A 42 41.15 -5.48 7.80
C SER A 42 40.81 -4.03 7.44
N PHE A 43 41.61 -3.41 6.57
CA PHE A 43 41.38 -2.04 6.12
C PHE A 43 40.08 -1.90 5.31
N ALA A 44 39.78 -2.88 4.44
CA ALA A 44 38.52 -2.93 3.71
C ALA A 44 37.30 -3.07 4.64
N SER A 45 37.39 -3.92 5.67
CA SER A 45 36.34 -4.08 6.67
C SER A 45 36.12 -2.80 7.48
N PHE A 46 37.21 -2.13 7.86
CA PHE A 46 37.15 -0.84 8.58
C PHE A 46 36.47 0.24 7.73
N TYR A 47 36.86 0.34 6.44
CA TYR A 47 36.25 1.29 5.51
C TYR A 47 34.76 0.97 5.27
N ALA A 48 34.41 -0.30 5.07
CA ALA A 48 33.02 -0.72 4.90
C ALA A 48 32.16 -0.40 6.12
N PHE A 49 32.67 -0.64 7.33
CA PHE A 49 31.97 -0.30 8.58
C PHE A 49 31.69 1.20 8.68
N TRP A 50 32.72 2.04 8.49
CA TRP A 50 32.58 3.50 8.57
C TRP A 50 31.73 4.11 7.45
N TYR A 51 31.82 3.55 6.23
CA TYR A 51 31.05 4.03 5.09
C TYR A 51 29.56 3.68 5.22
N THR A 52 29.23 2.57 5.91
CA THR A 52 27.83 2.17 6.13
C THR A 52 27.07 3.22 6.92
N ASP A 53 27.67 3.80 7.97
CA ASP A 53 27.05 4.85 8.77
C ASP A 53 26.86 6.15 7.97
N THR A 54 27.91 6.59 7.28
CA THR A 54 27.87 7.82 6.45
C THR A 54 26.85 7.69 5.32
N PHE A 55 26.76 6.51 4.70
CA PHE A 55 25.78 6.23 3.66
C PHE A 55 24.35 6.24 4.23
N SER A 56 24.15 5.63 5.39
CA SER A 56 22.85 5.60 6.07
C SER A 56 22.38 7.02 6.41
N ASP A 57 23.26 7.86 6.96
CA ASP A 57 22.95 9.26 7.26
C ASP A 57 22.61 10.08 6.01
N TYR A 58 23.36 9.86 4.92
CA TYR A 58 23.08 10.51 3.64
C TYR A 58 21.70 10.11 3.09
N VAL A 59 21.37 8.83 3.13
CA VAL A 59 20.06 8.31 2.68
C VAL A 59 18.94 8.86 3.55
N LEU A 60 19.10 8.83 4.88
CA LEU A 60 18.12 9.40 5.82
C LEU A 60 17.93 10.89 5.57
N ALA A 61 18.99 11.64 5.28
CA ALA A 61 18.88 13.06 4.95
C ALA A 61 18.09 13.33 3.66
N GLN A 62 18.13 12.43 2.67
CA GLN A 62 17.33 12.54 1.44
C GLN A 62 15.88 12.09 1.62
N MET A 63 15.61 11.16 2.54
CA MET A 63 14.27 10.67 2.84
C MET A 63 13.46 11.59 3.75
N LYS A 64 14.14 12.50 4.49
CA LYS A 64 13.46 13.50 5.31
C LYS A 64 12.60 14.43 4.45
N LEU A 65 11.35 14.60 4.86
CA LEU A 65 10.42 15.54 4.26
C LEU A 65 10.82 16.97 4.66
N ARG A 66 11.65 17.60 3.84
CA ARG A 66 12.05 18.99 4.00
C ARG A 66 11.47 19.83 2.88
N ASN A 67 10.99 21.02 3.21
CA ASN A 67 10.46 21.94 2.21
C ASN A 67 11.52 22.20 1.11
N GLY A 68 11.11 22.07 -0.15
CA GLY A 68 11.99 22.17 -1.32
C GLY A 68 12.82 20.93 -1.67
N SER A 69 12.69 19.80 -0.94
CA SER A 69 13.31 18.53 -1.36
C SER A 69 12.48 17.82 -2.43
N ARG A 70 13.13 17.02 -3.30
CA ARG A 70 12.41 16.18 -4.28
C ARG A 70 11.52 15.15 -3.61
N ALA A 71 11.95 14.60 -2.47
CA ALA A 71 11.15 13.66 -1.70
C ALA A 71 9.86 14.33 -1.18
N PHE A 72 9.94 15.60 -0.77
CA PHE A 72 8.76 16.37 -0.37
C PHE A 72 7.82 16.62 -1.54
N ASP A 73 8.33 16.99 -2.72
CA ASP A 73 7.52 17.17 -3.93
C ASP A 73 6.80 15.89 -4.37
N TRP A 74 7.51 14.75 -4.40
CA TRP A 74 6.89 13.45 -4.71
C TRP A 74 5.93 12.95 -3.64
N TRP A 75 6.19 13.30 -2.38
CA TRP A 75 5.23 13.02 -1.31
C TRP A 75 4.01 13.92 -1.46
N GLN A 76 4.16 15.21 -1.77
CA GLN A 76 3.02 16.11 -1.93
C GLN A 76 2.19 15.79 -3.18
N HIS A 77 2.86 15.48 -4.28
CA HIS A 77 2.31 15.14 -5.59
C HIS A 77 2.93 13.83 -6.11
N PRO A 78 2.43 12.67 -5.65
CA PRO A 78 2.88 11.37 -6.12
C PRO A 78 2.81 11.25 -7.65
N PRO A 79 3.93 10.96 -8.35
CA PRO A 79 3.93 10.84 -9.81
C PRO A 79 3.23 9.57 -10.30
N ILE A 80 2.99 8.62 -9.40
CA ILE A 80 2.37 7.33 -9.71
C ILE A 80 0.85 7.53 -9.70
N LYS A 81 0.22 7.24 -10.85
CA LYS A 81 -1.24 7.23 -10.99
C LYS A 81 -1.74 5.80 -10.83
N ILE A 82 -2.63 5.58 -9.88
CA ILE A 82 -3.19 4.25 -9.61
C ILE A 82 -4.43 4.07 -10.50
N GLU A 83 -4.52 2.94 -11.19
CA GLU A 83 -5.68 2.61 -12.03
C GLU A 83 -6.50 1.50 -11.36
N TYR A 84 -7.78 1.77 -11.13
CA TYR A 84 -8.77 0.84 -10.59
C TYR A 84 -9.57 0.23 -11.73
N ARG A 85 -9.59 -1.10 -11.81
CA ARG A 85 -10.43 -1.86 -12.74
C ARG A 85 -11.57 -2.50 -11.95
N ILE A 86 -12.75 -1.93 -12.06
CA ILE A 86 -13.93 -2.34 -11.29
C ILE A 86 -14.78 -3.28 -12.14
N HIS A 87 -15.20 -4.40 -11.54
CA HIS A 87 -16.08 -5.39 -12.14
C HIS A 87 -17.31 -5.53 -11.26
N LEU A 88 -18.50 -5.40 -11.84
CA LEU A 88 -19.79 -5.46 -11.14
C LEU A 88 -20.59 -6.67 -11.60
N PHE A 89 -21.34 -7.30 -10.70
CA PHE A 89 -22.13 -8.50 -10.99
C PHE A 89 -23.62 -8.19 -11.19
N ASN A 90 -24.03 -8.00 -12.44
CA ASN A 90 -25.41 -7.69 -12.81
C ASN A 90 -26.36 -8.88 -12.59
N TYR A 91 -27.44 -8.67 -11.84
CA TYR A 91 -28.42 -9.70 -11.56
C TYR A 91 -29.50 -9.74 -12.65
N THR A 92 -29.58 -10.85 -13.40
CA THR A 92 -30.43 -10.95 -14.61
C THR A 92 -31.85 -11.47 -14.35
N ASN A 93 -32.05 -12.28 -13.31
CA ASN A 93 -33.31 -12.98 -13.05
C ASN A 93 -33.97 -12.59 -11.72
N VAL A 94 -33.80 -11.34 -11.27
CA VAL A 94 -34.35 -10.85 -9.99
C VAL A 94 -35.87 -11.05 -9.90
N LYS A 95 -36.62 -10.70 -10.95
CA LYS A 95 -38.08 -10.83 -10.97
C LYS A 95 -38.55 -12.28 -10.83
N GLU A 96 -37.84 -13.22 -11.47
CA GLU A 96 -38.15 -14.65 -11.37
C GLU A 96 -37.86 -15.20 -9.98
N PHE A 97 -36.79 -14.70 -9.35
CA PHE A 97 -36.42 -15.07 -7.99
C PHE A 97 -37.42 -14.54 -6.96
N GLU A 98 -37.83 -13.26 -7.09
CA GLU A 98 -38.85 -12.65 -6.22
C GLU A 98 -40.23 -13.30 -6.39
N ALA A 99 -40.58 -13.77 -7.59
CA ALA A 99 -41.81 -14.51 -7.85
C ALA A 99 -41.75 -15.98 -7.40
N GLY A 100 -40.61 -16.48 -6.91
CA GLY A 100 -40.41 -17.87 -6.51
C GLY A 100 -40.27 -18.86 -7.68
N ALA A 101 -40.25 -18.39 -8.92
CA ALA A 101 -40.09 -19.22 -10.13
C ALA A 101 -38.64 -19.73 -10.29
N ALA A 102 -37.66 -18.94 -9.87
CA ALA A 102 -36.25 -19.33 -9.87
C ALA A 102 -35.72 -19.52 -8.45
N ARG A 103 -35.12 -20.69 -8.17
CA ARG A 103 -34.53 -20.99 -6.84
C ARG A 103 -33.18 -20.31 -6.59
N LYS A 104 -32.48 -19.87 -7.64
CA LYS A 104 -31.13 -19.28 -7.56
C LYS A 104 -31.04 -18.01 -8.41
N LEU A 105 -30.33 -17.01 -7.90
CA LEU A 105 -29.98 -15.81 -8.63
C LEU A 105 -28.89 -16.09 -9.66
N ARG A 106 -29.03 -15.50 -10.84
CA ARG A 106 -28.09 -15.56 -11.96
C ARG A 106 -27.43 -14.19 -12.09
N VAL A 107 -26.11 -14.19 -12.01
CA VAL A 107 -25.29 -12.98 -12.14
C VAL A 107 -24.49 -13.01 -13.43
N GLN A 108 -24.30 -11.84 -14.02
CA GLN A 108 -23.43 -11.61 -15.17
C GLN A 108 -22.38 -10.56 -14.79
N GLU A 109 -21.11 -10.91 -14.94
CA GLU A 109 -20.04 -9.95 -14.72
C GLU A 109 -20.03 -8.88 -15.82
N LEU A 110 -19.97 -7.61 -15.40
CA LEU A 110 -19.84 -6.44 -16.25
C LEU A 110 -18.61 -5.66 -15.83
N GLY A 111 -17.72 -5.41 -16.79
CA GLY A 111 -16.49 -4.67 -16.56
C GLY A 111 -15.48 -4.92 -17.69
N PRO A 112 -14.28 -4.34 -17.56
CA PRO A 112 -13.88 -3.42 -16.49
C PRO A 112 -14.44 -2.01 -16.69
N TYR A 113 -14.78 -1.34 -15.58
CA TYR A 113 -14.90 0.12 -15.50
C TYR A 113 -13.57 0.66 -14.96
N VAL A 114 -12.86 1.46 -15.75
CA VAL A 114 -11.48 1.86 -15.42
C VAL A 114 -11.46 3.30 -14.90
N TYR A 115 -11.04 3.46 -13.65
CA TYR A 115 -10.86 4.75 -13.00
C TYR A 115 -9.40 5.00 -12.70
N ARG A 116 -8.96 6.24 -12.87
CA ARG A 116 -7.65 6.73 -12.45
C ARG A 116 -7.79 7.53 -11.18
N GLU A 117 -7.06 7.13 -10.16
CA GLU A 117 -6.96 7.86 -8.91
C GLU A 117 -5.79 8.84 -8.98
N THR A 118 -6.07 10.09 -8.64
CA THR A 118 -5.05 11.12 -8.41
C THR A 118 -5.09 11.51 -6.94
N LYS A 119 -3.94 11.36 -6.27
CA LYS A 119 -3.74 11.74 -4.87
C LYS A 119 -2.86 12.97 -4.81
N ASN A 120 -3.26 13.98 -4.06
CA ASN A 120 -2.48 15.17 -3.74
C ASN A 120 -2.51 15.41 -2.24
N ARG A 121 -1.52 16.10 -1.69
CA ARG A 121 -1.53 16.56 -0.31
C ARG A 121 -1.58 18.08 -0.29
N VAL A 122 -2.67 18.64 0.19
CA VAL A 122 -2.94 20.09 0.26
C VAL A 122 -2.85 20.58 1.70
N ASN A 123 -2.75 21.90 1.88
CA ASN A 123 -2.67 22.56 3.20
C ASN A 123 -1.57 21.96 4.10
N VAL A 124 -0.39 21.74 3.51
CA VAL A 124 0.75 21.14 4.21
C VAL A 124 1.38 22.17 5.15
N VAL A 125 1.45 21.82 6.44
CA VAL A 125 2.10 22.63 7.48
C VAL A 125 3.15 21.76 8.18
N MET A 126 4.41 22.19 8.12
CA MET A 126 5.49 21.58 8.90
C MET A 126 5.54 22.21 10.28
N HIS A 127 5.65 21.39 11.31
CA HIS A 127 5.79 21.81 12.69
C HIS A 127 7.24 21.67 13.16
N GLU A 128 7.62 22.46 14.16
CA GLU A 128 8.98 22.43 14.73
C GLU A 128 9.33 21.11 15.43
N ASN A 129 8.32 20.28 15.74
CA ASN A 129 8.47 18.97 16.35
C ASN A 129 8.66 17.83 15.33
N ASP A 130 9.17 18.13 14.13
CA ASP A 130 9.37 17.18 13.02
C ASP A 130 8.09 16.44 12.58
N THR A 131 6.92 17.02 12.83
CA THR A 131 5.64 16.50 12.31
C THR A 131 5.15 17.32 11.15
N VAL A 132 4.43 16.66 10.24
CA VAL A 132 3.79 17.32 9.11
C VAL A 132 2.29 17.11 9.23
N THR A 133 1.56 18.21 9.15
CA THR A 133 0.12 18.23 8.97
C THR A 133 -0.18 18.42 7.51
N PHE A 134 -1.13 17.65 6.98
CA PHE A 134 -1.60 17.80 5.61
C PHE A 134 -3.04 17.32 5.50
N GLN A 135 -3.66 17.64 4.38
CA GLN A 135 -4.94 17.10 3.96
C GLN A 135 -4.71 16.31 2.68
N GLU A 136 -5.19 15.08 2.62
CA GLU A 136 -5.09 14.28 1.39
C GLU A 136 -6.27 14.60 0.49
N GLU A 137 -6.02 15.08 -0.73
CA GLU A 137 -7.02 15.22 -1.76
C GLU A 137 -6.98 14.00 -2.70
N ARG A 138 -8.12 13.36 -2.95
CA ARG A 138 -8.27 12.18 -3.83
C ARG A 138 -9.36 12.46 -4.84
N SER A 139 -9.02 12.31 -6.11
CA SER A 139 -9.97 12.39 -7.22
C SER A 139 -9.94 11.11 -8.04
N TYR A 140 -11.11 10.73 -8.56
CA TYR A 140 -11.28 9.58 -9.43
C TYR A 140 -11.82 10.06 -10.78
N GLU A 141 -11.07 9.79 -11.83
CA GLU A 141 -11.43 10.12 -13.20
C GLU A 141 -11.71 8.82 -13.96
N TRP A 142 -12.85 8.73 -14.64
CA TRP A 142 -13.10 7.62 -15.55
C TRP A 142 -12.20 7.77 -16.79
N ILE A 143 -11.38 6.76 -17.07
CA ILE A 143 -10.39 6.78 -18.17
C ILE A 143 -10.71 5.79 -19.29
N GLY A 144 -11.66 4.87 -19.07
CA GLY A 144 -12.10 3.95 -20.12
C GLY A 144 -12.72 2.66 -19.62
N GLY A 145 -12.77 1.68 -20.52
CA GLY A 145 -13.54 0.44 -20.32
C GLY A 145 -15.00 0.63 -20.72
N ARG A 146 -15.92 0.10 -19.92
CA ARG A 146 -17.36 0.30 -20.12
C ARG A 146 -17.82 1.70 -19.64
N PRO A 147 -18.91 2.25 -20.21
CA PRO A 147 -19.40 3.56 -19.82
C PRO A 147 -20.07 3.53 -18.44
N GLU A 148 -19.86 4.58 -17.65
CA GLU A 148 -20.45 4.69 -16.29
C GLU A 148 -21.99 4.74 -16.28
N ASN A 149 -22.59 5.07 -17.42
CA ASN A 149 -24.03 5.18 -17.59
C ASN A 149 -24.71 3.82 -17.83
N ASP A 150 -23.94 2.72 -17.89
CA ASP A 150 -24.50 1.37 -17.95
C ASP A 150 -25.42 1.13 -16.75
N ILE A 151 -26.63 0.65 -17.03
CA ILE A 151 -27.61 0.34 -15.98
C ILE A 151 -27.37 -1.08 -15.50
N VAL A 152 -27.23 -1.24 -14.19
CA VAL A 152 -26.99 -2.52 -13.54
C VAL A 152 -28.01 -2.77 -12.45
N VAL A 153 -28.47 -4.01 -12.35
CA VAL A 153 -29.36 -4.46 -11.29
C VAL A 153 -28.50 -5.02 -10.17
N MET A 154 -28.52 -4.38 -9.01
CA MET A 154 -27.71 -4.71 -7.83
C MET A 154 -28.58 -4.81 -6.57
N PRO A 155 -28.11 -5.52 -5.53
CA PRO A 155 -28.73 -5.47 -4.22
C PRO A 155 -28.77 -4.04 -3.68
N ASN A 156 -29.88 -3.68 -3.04
CA ASN A 156 -30.04 -2.40 -2.35
C ASN A 156 -29.17 -2.41 -1.08
N MET A 157 -27.93 -1.97 -1.22
CA MET A 157 -26.94 -2.01 -0.13
C MET A 157 -27.38 -1.23 1.13
N PRO A 158 -27.93 0.00 1.03
CA PRO A 158 -28.47 0.71 2.20
C PRO A 158 -29.54 -0.09 2.95
N LEU A 159 -30.47 -0.69 2.22
CA LEU A 159 -31.53 -1.53 2.81
C LEU A 159 -30.93 -2.77 3.49
N LEU A 160 -29.97 -3.43 2.84
CA LEU A 160 -29.30 -4.61 3.39
C LEU A 160 -28.53 -4.28 4.67
N PHE A 161 -27.79 -3.16 4.69
CA PHE A 161 -27.07 -2.72 5.88
C PHE A 161 -28.02 -2.31 7.00
N ALA A 162 -29.08 -1.55 6.70
CA ALA A 162 -30.06 -1.15 7.69
C ALA A 162 -30.74 -2.36 8.33
N THR A 163 -31.19 -3.33 7.52
CA THR A 163 -31.84 -4.57 8.00
C THR A 163 -30.88 -5.44 8.80
N ALA A 164 -29.61 -5.56 8.38
CA ALA A 164 -28.58 -6.27 9.13
C ALA A 164 -28.29 -5.61 10.48
N PHE A 165 -28.19 -4.27 10.52
CA PHE A 165 -27.94 -3.50 11.73
C PHE A 165 -29.08 -3.63 12.75
N VAL A 166 -30.34 -3.55 12.32
CA VAL A 166 -31.49 -3.63 13.23
C VAL A 166 -31.85 -5.05 13.65
N ARG A 167 -31.27 -6.08 13.02
CA ARG A 167 -31.58 -7.48 13.31
C ARG A 167 -31.32 -7.86 14.76
N ASP A 168 -30.24 -7.32 15.33
CA ASP A 168 -29.74 -7.65 16.67
C ASP A 168 -30.18 -6.62 17.72
N LEU A 169 -31.01 -5.64 17.34
CA LEU A 169 -31.60 -4.63 18.23
C LEU A 169 -32.92 -5.09 18.85
N SER A 170 -33.47 -4.26 19.76
CA SER A 170 -34.73 -4.56 20.46
C SER A 170 -35.91 -4.73 19.49
N PHE A 171 -36.91 -5.53 19.90
CA PHE A 171 -38.10 -5.81 19.10
C PHE A 171 -38.80 -4.54 18.60
N THR A 172 -38.89 -3.50 19.45
CA THR A 172 -39.51 -2.22 19.12
C THR A 172 -38.79 -1.53 17.96
N VAL A 173 -37.45 -1.46 18.00
CA VAL A 173 -36.65 -0.82 16.94
C VAL A 173 -36.81 -1.60 15.63
N ARG A 174 -36.79 -2.92 15.70
CA ARG A 174 -37.01 -3.79 14.53
C ARG A 174 -38.40 -3.59 13.92
N PHE A 175 -39.44 -3.52 14.75
CA PHE A 175 -40.82 -3.30 14.32
C PHE A 175 -41.01 -1.95 13.64
N VAL A 176 -40.52 -0.87 14.27
CA VAL A 176 -40.57 0.48 13.70
C VAL A 176 -39.81 0.53 12.38
N THR A 177 -38.59 0.00 12.33
CA THR A 177 -37.78 0.00 11.10
C THR A 177 -38.47 -0.78 9.98
N ASN A 178 -38.97 -1.99 10.25
CA ASN A 178 -39.71 -2.77 9.24
C ASN A 178 -40.97 -2.05 8.74
N THR A 179 -41.65 -1.30 9.61
CA THR A 179 -42.83 -0.50 9.24
C THR A 179 -42.44 0.66 8.33
N VAL A 180 -41.34 1.36 8.62
CA VAL A 180 -40.82 2.44 7.76
C VAL A 180 -40.38 1.87 6.40
N LEU A 181 -39.59 0.79 6.39
CA LEU A 181 -39.08 0.17 5.17
C LEU A 181 -40.21 -0.34 4.26
N SER A 182 -41.24 -0.95 4.84
CA SER A 182 -42.42 -1.41 4.07
C SER A 182 -43.24 -0.23 3.50
N THR A 183 -43.35 0.87 4.24
CA THR A 183 -44.04 2.09 3.78
C THR A 183 -43.31 2.75 2.60
N LEU A 184 -41.98 2.74 2.60
CA LEU A 184 -41.16 3.30 1.51
C LEU A 184 -41.18 2.46 0.23
N GLN A 185 -41.71 1.22 0.29
CA GLN A 185 -41.71 0.26 -0.81
C GLN A 185 -40.31 0.04 -1.39
N GLU A 186 -39.29 0.05 -0.52
CA GLU A 186 -37.91 -0.21 -0.91
C GLU A 186 -37.78 -1.66 -1.38
N ARG A 187 -37.16 -1.85 -2.55
CA ARG A 187 -36.94 -3.18 -3.13
C ARG A 187 -35.59 -3.73 -2.68
N ALA A 188 -35.51 -5.06 -2.58
CA ALA A 188 -34.26 -5.76 -2.27
C ALA A 188 -33.19 -5.55 -3.34
N PHE A 189 -33.60 -5.31 -4.59
CA PHE A 189 -32.74 -4.99 -5.71
C PHE A 189 -33.15 -3.66 -6.34
N ILE A 190 -32.15 -2.89 -6.75
CA ILE A 190 -32.30 -1.59 -7.41
C ILE A 190 -31.63 -1.64 -8.78
N SER A 191 -32.14 -0.82 -9.70
CA SER A 191 -31.61 -0.67 -11.05
C SER A 191 -31.04 0.73 -11.17
N GLU A 192 -29.72 0.84 -11.06
CA GLU A 192 -29.02 2.13 -11.05
C GLU A 192 -27.90 2.15 -12.08
N THR A 193 -27.43 3.35 -12.42
CA THR A 193 -26.21 3.49 -13.24
C THR A 193 -24.99 3.05 -12.44
N VAL A 194 -23.97 2.53 -13.12
CA VAL A 194 -22.70 2.13 -12.49
C VAL A 194 -22.06 3.31 -11.77
N GLY A 195 -22.00 4.47 -12.42
CA GLY A 195 -21.48 5.70 -11.82
C GLY A 195 -22.27 6.12 -10.58
N GLY A 196 -23.60 6.03 -10.62
CA GLY A 196 -24.45 6.29 -9.46
C GLY A 196 -24.19 5.30 -8.32
N PHE A 197 -24.16 4.00 -8.62
CA PHE A 197 -23.94 2.96 -7.60
C PHE A 197 -22.56 3.10 -6.91
N LEU A 198 -21.51 3.44 -7.65
CA LEU A 198 -20.16 3.63 -7.11
C LEU A 198 -20.01 4.97 -6.37
N TRP A 199 -20.43 6.07 -7.00
CA TRP A 199 -20.09 7.43 -6.56
C TRP A 199 -21.22 8.21 -5.89
N GLY A 200 -22.41 7.64 -5.80
CA GLY A 200 -23.55 8.27 -5.13
C GLY A 200 -24.81 8.27 -5.99
N TYR A 201 -25.82 7.54 -5.55
CA TYR A 201 -27.19 7.64 -6.03
C TYR A 201 -28.11 8.12 -4.91
N ASP A 202 -29.20 8.74 -5.31
CA ASP A 202 -30.16 9.32 -4.37
C ASP A 202 -31.16 8.24 -3.91
N THR A 203 -31.37 8.11 -2.60
CA THR A 203 -32.34 7.16 -2.04
C THR A 203 -33.18 7.79 -0.95
N ARG A 204 -34.49 7.51 -0.98
CA ARG A 204 -35.44 7.95 0.05
C ARG A 204 -35.05 7.41 1.43
N LEU A 205 -34.58 6.17 1.47
CA LEU A 205 -34.06 5.55 2.69
C LEU A 205 -32.89 6.34 3.30
N PHE A 206 -31.92 6.76 2.49
CA PHE A 206 -30.77 7.52 2.99
C PHE A 206 -31.17 8.89 3.54
N HIS A 207 -32.11 9.60 2.90
CA HIS A 207 -32.62 10.88 3.42
C HIS A 207 -33.27 10.77 4.80
N ILE A 208 -34.02 9.69 5.04
CA ILE A 208 -34.65 9.45 6.35
C ILE A 208 -33.61 8.99 7.38
N ALA A 209 -32.64 8.18 6.96
CA ALA A 209 -31.60 7.68 7.84
C ALA A 209 -30.58 8.77 8.20
N LYS A 210 -30.29 9.72 7.31
CA LYS A 210 -29.22 10.72 7.48
C LYS A 210 -29.36 11.53 8.78
N PRO A 211 -30.51 12.13 9.14
CA PRO A 211 -30.66 12.82 10.42
C PRO A 211 -30.38 11.95 11.65
N LEU A 212 -30.73 10.66 11.58
CA LEU A 212 -30.48 9.70 12.65
C LEU A 212 -29.00 9.35 12.76
N ILE A 213 -28.33 9.12 11.63
CA ILE A 213 -26.91 8.79 11.62
C ILE A 213 -26.07 10.01 12.02
N MET A 214 -26.49 11.22 11.61
CA MET A 214 -25.88 12.49 12.00
C MET A 214 -25.91 12.76 13.50
N LEU A 215 -26.85 12.17 14.24
CA LEU A 215 -26.90 12.27 15.69
C LEU A 215 -25.71 11.57 16.37
N GLU A 216 -25.15 10.53 15.73
CA GLU A 216 -24.06 9.73 16.26
C GLU A 216 -22.72 10.04 15.57
N ARG A 217 -22.74 10.33 14.27
CA ARG A 217 -21.56 10.67 13.47
C ARG A 217 -21.89 11.73 12.42
N ASP A 218 -21.09 12.79 12.34
CA ASP A 218 -21.22 13.76 11.25
C ASP A 218 -20.87 13.09 9.91
N ILE A 219 -21.85 13.05 9.00
CA ILE A 219 -21.70 12.43 7.68
C ILE A 219 -21.71 13.53 6.62
N PRO A 220 -20.57 13.80 5.95
CA PRO A 220 -20.46 14.90 5.00
C PRO A 220 -21.09 14.63 3.63
N PHE A 221 -21.81 13.50 3.44
CA PHE A 221 -22.38 13.10 2.15
C PHE A 221 -23.91 13.07 2.14
N ASP A 222 -24.46 13.48 1.00
CA ASP A 222 -25.90 13.56 0.74
C ASP A 222 -26.46 12.35 -0.02
N LYS A 223 -25.59 11.51 -0.55
CA LYS A 223 -25.94 10.37 -1.40
C LYS A 223 -25.22 9.12 -0.94
N PHE A 224 -25.85 7.96 -1.14
CA PHE A 224 -25.21 6.69 -0.87
C PHE A 224 -24.50 6.17 -2.12
N GLY A 225 -23.27 5.68 -1.96
CA GLY A 225 -22.56 4.96 -3.01
C GLY A 225 -21.39 4.21 -2.40
N LEU A 226 -20.96 3.12 -3.05
CA LEU A 226 -20.00 2.19 -2.49
C LEU A 226 -18.64 2.85 -2.16
N LEU A 227 -18.22 3.84 -2.97
CA LEU A 227 -16.94 4.52 -2.87
C LEU A 227 -17.09 6.01 -2.51
N VAL A 228 -18.28 6.46 -2.11
CA VAL A 228 -18.56 7.85 -1.72
C VAL A 228 -17.63 8.32 -0.60
N THR A 229 -17.45 7.48 0.43
CA THR A 229 -16.59 7.79 1.56
C THR A 229 -15.14 8.00 1.12
N VAL A 230 -14.65 7.22 0.15
CA VAL A 230 -13.28 7.35 -0.36
C VAL A 230 -13.08 8.66 -1.12
N ARG A 231 -14.13 9.14 -1.80
CA ARG A 231 -14.13 10.43 -2.51
C ARG A 231 -14.14 11.63 -1.56
N ILE A 232 -14.73 11.51 -0.36
CA ILE A 232 -15.03 12.64 0.53
C ILE A 232 -14.12 12.71 1.76
N ILE A 233 -13.51 11.60 2.20
CA ILE A 233 -12.38 11.63 3.17
C ILE A 233 -11.33 12.64 2.70
N SER A 234 -11.24 12.86 1.38
CA SER A 234 -10.39 13.84 0.77
C SER A 234 -10.73 15.32 0.98
N GLN A 235 -11.98 15.66 1.29
CA GLN A 235 -12.47 17.04 1.25
C GLN A 235 -12.87 17.57 2.63
N LYS A 236 -13.25 16.70 3.58
CA LYS A 236 -13.76 17.16 4.89
C LYS A 236 -13.33 16.37 6.12
N ASP A 237 -12.72 15.19 6.01
CA ASP A 237 -12.18 14.49 7.21
C ASP A 237 -10.85 15.10 7.62
N PHE A 238 -10.97 16.29 8.22
CA PHE A 238 -10.01 16.92 9.12
C PHE A 238 -9.83 16.02 10.34
N GLN A 239 -8.95 15.03 10.25
CA GLN A 239 -8.10 14.66 11.37
C GLN A 239 -6.69 14.70 10.84
N TYR A 240 -5.92 15.67 11.33
CA TYR A 240 -4.50 15.87 11.10
C TYR A 240 -3.81 14.51 11.11
N GLU A 241 -3.49 13.95 9.94
CA GLU A 241 -2.66 12.77 9.85
C GLU A 241 -1.25 13.22 10.25
N GLN A 242 -0.97 13.20 11.55
CA GLN A 242 0.35 13.50 12.07
C GLN A 242 1.24 12.29 11.79
N LEU A 243 1.98 12.37 10.70
CA LEU A 243 3.09 11.46 10.49
C LEU A 243 4.26 11.93 11.38
N SER A 244 4.47 11.23 12.50
CA SER A 244 5.73 11.31 13.26
C SER A 244 6.75 10.42 12.58
N PHE A 245 7.72 11.03 11.91
CA PHE A 245 8.73 10.31 11.11
C PHE A 245 9.90 9.75 11.95
N PHE A 246 9.96 10.03 13.25
CA PHE A 246 11.16 9.77 14.06
C PHE A 246 11.15 8.47 14.87
N HIS A 247 10.11 7.62 14.81
CA HIS A 247 10.04 6.45 15.70
C HIS A 247 9.84 5.07 15.04
N LYS A 248 9.86 4.96 13.70
CA LYS A 248 9.66 3.66 13.02
C LYS A 248 10.74 3.26 12.01
N CYS A 249 11.86 3.98 11.97
CA CYS A 249 13.02 3.58 11.18
C CYS A 249 14.23 3.39 12.10
N VAL A 250 14.11 2.53 13.11
CA VAL A 250 15.22 1.91 13.85
C VAL A 250 14.85 0.45 14.09
#